data_AF-A3LR22-F1
#
_entry.id   AF-A3LR22-F1
#
_cell.length_a   1.000
_cell.length_b   1.000
_cell.length_c   1.000
_cell.angle_alpha   90.00
_cell.angle_beta   90.00
_cell.angle_gamma   90.00
#
_symmetry.space_group_name_H-M   'P 1'
#
loop_
_entity.id
_entity.type
_entity.pdbx_description
1 polymer ?
#
loop_
_entity_poly.entity_id
_entity_poly.type
_entity_poly.pdbx_seq_one_letter_code
_entity_poly.pdbx_strand_id
1 'polypeptide(L)'
;MLRNVFKRSNSSFTSSYLTPQMSNFKLRDYQEVAVKSVLEAVDQGIRRQAVVLATGGGKTMVFSYLIPFIKSTSPTRHKTLVLAHREELVNHAAQTIRNLNPHLKVGIDKAKQRMSDDDDVVVASVSTLVYNKLARLQRYDKNEFKAIILDECHHAVATTWNKIIDYFDATTPESPVYVLGFTATMERYDGKPLGVVFDKIVFERNLVEMIKNKDLADIKFSTIELDVDLKAIKESNNDFDTESLADALTSSHTILQVALAYKRLREKFNFKSTLVFCINIDHCRTLCAELQKQGINAQYVTGLTNKTERAEILADFKSGEIAVLCNVSVFTEGTDIPNIDSLFLGRPTKSRPLLVQMIGRGLRLHEKKTHCHVIDIASTMSTGI
;
A
#
# COMPACT_ATOMS: atom_id res chain seq x y z
N MET A 1 -45.48 -4.24 7.60
CA MET A 1 -45.56 -2.77 7.61
C MET A 1 -44.13 -2.27 7.62
N LEU A 2 -43.59 -1.89 6.44
CA LEU A 2 -42.29 -1.23 6.15
C LEU A 2 -41.91 -1.54 4.69
N ARG A 3 -42.66 -0.92 3.77
CA ARG A 3 -42.24 -0.60 2.39
C ARG A 3 -42.34 0.92 2.30
N ASN A 4 -41.36 1.58 1.67
CA ASN A 4 -41.25 3.03 1.41
C ASN A 4 -40.32 3.83 2.34
N VAL A 5 -39.00 3.66 2.16
CA VAL A 5 -38.02 4.77 2.33
C VAL A 5 -36.96 4.68 1.22
N PHE A 6 -37.38 4.73 -0.03
CA PHE A 6 -36.52 5.10 -1.17
C PHE A 6 -37.32 6.05 -2.05
N LYS A 7 -37.55 7.27 -1.55
CA LYS A 7 -37.97 8.38 -2.39
C LYS A 7 -36.73 8.96 -3.04
N ARG A 8 -36.68 8.83 -4.37
CA ARG A 8 -35.81 9.58 -5.27
C ARG A 8 -35.88 11.07 -4.92
N SER A 9 -34.79 11.63 -4.40
CA SER A 9 -34.51 13.06 -4.52
C SER A 9 -33.73 13.27 -5.81
N ASN A 10 -34.44 13.55 -6.90
CA ASN A 10 -33.87 14.26 -8.03
C ASN A 10 -33.55 15.68 -7.56
N SER A 11 -32.36 15.91 -7.02
CA SER A 11 -31.76 17.24 -7.04
C SER A 11 -30.80 17.28 -8.24
N SER A 12 -31.18 18.09 -9.21
CA SER A 12 -30.34 18.53 -10.31
C SER A 12 -29.03 19.09 -9.75
N PHE A 13 -27.95 18.31 -9.78
CA PHE A 13 -26.62 18.82 -9.49
C PHE A 13 -26.20 19.73 -10.64
N THR A 14 -26.07 21.01 -10.34
CA THR A 14 -25.53 22.01 -11.24
C THR A 14 -24.12 21.62 -11.67
N SER A 15 -23.92 21.73 -12.98
CA SER A 15 -22.70 21.84 -13.76
C SER A 15 -21.64 22.84 -13.23
N SER A 16 -21.20 22.72 -11.97
CA SER A 16 -20.22 23.64 -11.35
C SER A 16 -18.90 22.99 -10.94
N TYR A 17 -18.78 21.66 -11.01
CA TYR A 17 -17.48 21.00 -11.15
C TYR A 17 -17.19 20.91 -12.64
N LEU A 18 -16.83 22.05 -13.25
CA LEU A 18 -16.15 22.04 -14.53
C LEU A 18 -14.95 21.11 -14.34
N THR A 19 -15.07 19.91 -14.91
CA THR A 19 -14.02 18.90 -14.93
C THR A 19 -12.75 19.61 -15.37
N PRO A 20 -11.70 19.67 -14.55
CA PRO A 20 -10.37 19.85 -15.10
C PRO A 20 -10.25 18.87 -16.28
N GLN A 21 -9.53 19.23 -17.34
CA GLN A 21 -9.15 18.26 -18.37
C GLN A 21 -8.28 17.16 -17.73
N MET A 22 -8.93 16.28 -16.99
CA MET A 22 -8.43 15.00 -16.56
C MET A 22 -8.50 14.10 -17.77
N SER A 23 -7.57 13.16 -17.85
CA SER A 23 -7.72 12.06 -18.80
C SER A 23 -9.10 11.40 -18.60
N ASN A 24 -9.62 10.76 -19.65
CA ASN A 24 -10.96 10.14 -19.68
C ASN A 24 -11.09 8.89 -18.75
N PHE A 25 -10.39 8.92 -17.61
CA PHE A 25 -10.22 7.85 -16.66
C PHE A 25 -11.43 7.79 -15.74
N LYS A 26 -12.12 6.66 -15.76
CA LYS A 26 -13.28 6.41 -14.90
C LYS A 26 -12.82 5.76 -13.59
N LEU A 27 -13.12 6.41 -12.47
CA LEU A 27 -12.94 5.82 -11.15
C LEU A 27 -13.90 4.63 -10.95
N ARG A 28 -13.56 3.72 -10.04
CA ARG A 28 -14.52 2.70 -9.58
C ARG A 28 -15.54 3.36 -8.65
N ASP A 29 -16.74 2.81 -8.57
CA ASP A 29 -17.86 3.39 -7.81
C ASP A 29 -17.47 3.78 -6.37
N TYR A 30 -16.73 2.93 -5.66
CA TYR A 30 -16.28 3.23 -4.30
C TYR A 30 -15.16 4.27 -4.21
N GLN A 31 -14.36 4.39 -5.26
CA GLN A 31 -13.35 5.45 -5.35
C GLN A 31 -14.05 6.78 -5.55
N GLU A 32 -15.12 6.85 -6.35
CA GLU A 32 -15.96 8.04 -6.47
C GLU A 32 -16.62 8.40 -5.14
N VAL A 33 -17.16 7.42 -4.40
CA VAL A 33 -17.72 7.65 -3.06
C VAL A 33 -16.64 8.13 -2.09
N ALA A 34 -15.43 7.58 -2.14
CA ALA A 34 -14.31 8.04 -1.30
C ALA A 34 -13.92 9.49 -1.61
N VAL A 35 -13.79 9.84 -2.90
CA VAL A 35 -13.53 11.22 -3.34
C VAL A 35 -14.62 12.16 -2.83
N LYS A 36 -15.89 11.80 -3.03
CA LYS A 36 -17.03 12.60 -2.58
C LYS A 36 -17.03 12.79 -1.06
N SER A 37 -16.76 11.74 -0.30
CA SER A 37 -16.73 11.80 1.17
C SER A 37 -15.64 12.74 1.68
N VAL A 38 -14.48 12.77 1.01
CA VAL A 38 -13.40 13.73 1.33
C VAL A 38 -13.82 15.17 1.03
N LEU A 39 -14.42 15.42 -0.14
CA LEU A 39 -14.85 16.76 -0.52
C LEU A 39 -15.98 17.29 0.37
N GLU A 40 -16.95 16.45 0.72
CA GLU A 40 -18.03 16.82 1.67
C GLU A 40 -17.46 17.16 3.05
N ALA A 41 -16.44 16.41 3.51
CA ALA A 41 -15.76 16.70 4.77
C ALA A 41 -14.94 17.99 4.69
N VAL A 42 -14.33 18.31 3.54
CA VAL A 42 -13.68 19.61 3.30
C VAL A 42 -14.70 20.75 3.44
N ASP A 43 -15.86 20.62 2.81
CA ASP A 43 -16.94 21.61 2.85
C ASP A 43 -17.52 21.79 4.26
N GLN A 44 -17.50 20.72 5.07
CA GLN A 44 -17.86 20.75 6.50
C GLN A 44 -16.76 21.35 7.41
N GLY A 45 -15.63 21.77 6.85
CA GLY A 45 -14.54 22.38 7.60
C GLY A 45 -13.54 21.38 8.21
N ILE A 46 -13.66 20.09 7.90
CA ILE A 46 -12.76 19.06 8.44
C ILE A 46 -11.41 19.12 7.72
N ARG A 47 -10.35 19.47 8.46
CA ARG A 47 -9.02 19.70 7.91
C ARG A 47 -8.18 18.43 7.80
N ARG A 48 -8.24 17.56 8.81
CA ARG A 48 -7.40 16.36 8.88
C ARG A 48 -8.28 15.11 8.73
N GLN A 49 -8.24 14.51 7.56
CA GLN A 49 -9.15 13.44 7.17
C GLN A 49 -8.37 12.15 6.89
N ALA A 50 -8.95 11.00 7.22
CA ALA A 50 -8.40 9.70 6.90
C ALA A 50 -9.34 8.91 5.97
N VAL A 51 -8.75 8.26 4.97
CA VAL A 51 -9.40 7.33 4.05
C VAL A 51 -8.74 5.96 4.26
N VAL A 52 -9.55 4.99 4.69
CA VAL A 52 -9.12 3.61 4.89
C VAL A 52 -9.58 2.79 3.70
N LEU A 53 -8.64 2.29 2.92
CA LEU A 53 -8.93 1.51 1.73
C LEU A 53 -7.92 0.38 1.60
N ALA A 54 -8.43 -0.85 1.45
CA ALA A 54 -7.61 -2.04 1.43
C ALA A 54 -6.48 -1.97 0.38
N THR A 55 -5.38 -2.69 0.64
CA THR A 55 -4.29 -2.85 -0.34
C THR A 55 -4.84 -3.39 -1.65
N GLY A 56 -4.47 -2.76 -2.77
CA GLY A 56 -5.05 -3.06 -4.09
C GLY A 56 -6.32 -2.27 -4.42
N GLY A 57 -6.92 -1.55 -3.46
CA GLY A 57 -8.13 -0.76 -3.69
C GLY A 57 -7.92 0.55 -4.45
N GLY A 58 -6.67 0.95 -4.70
CA GLY A 58 -6.33 2.13 -5.52
C GLY A 58 -6.26 3.44 -4.75
N LYS A 59 -5.69 3.44 -3.53
CA LYS A 59 -5.43 4.66 -2.73
C LYS A 59 -4.77 5.78 -3.54
N THR A 60 -3.71 5.43 -4.27
CA THR A 60 -2.99 6.34 -5.16
C THR A 60 -3.88 6.96 -6.22
N MET A 61 -4.85 6.23 -6.78
CA MET A 61 -5.81 6.76 -7.74
C MET A 61 -6.75 7.77 -7.10
N VAL A 62 -7.29 7.46 -5.92
CA VAL A 62 -8.23 8.32 -5.19
C VAL A 62 -7.58 9.67 -4.88
N PHE A 63 -6.40 9.67 -4.25
CA PHE A 63 -5.77 10.95 -3.90
C PHE A 63 -5.26 11.71 -5.12
N SER A 64 -4.78 11.02 -6.16
CA SER A 64 -4.33 11.69 -7.38
C SER A 64 -5.48 12.40 -8.09
N TYR A 65 -6.68 11.81 -8.04
CA TYR A 65 -7.90 12.43 -8.56
C TYR A 65 -8.38 13.61 -7.69
N LEU A 66 -8.18 13.57 -6.37
CA LEU A 66 -8.60 14.63 -5.45
C LEU A 66 -7.83 15.95 -5.60
N ILE A 67 -6.54 15.90 -5.97
CA ILE A 67 -5.62 17.05 -5.95
C ILE A 67 -6.19 18.34 -6.59
N PRO A 68 -6.80 18.31 -7.79
CA PRO A 68 -7.34 19.53 -8.41
C PRO A 68 -8.57 20.10 -7.69
N PHE A 69 -9.31 19.25 -6.97
CA PHE A 69 -10.57 19.63 -6.31
C PHE A 69 -10.35 20.21 -4.91
N ILE A 70 -9.20 19.94 -4.29
CA ILE A 70 -8.83 20.60 -3.03
C ILE A 70 -8.41 22.04 -3.35
N LYS A 71 -9.20 23.00 -2.87
CA LYS A 71 -8.97 24.44 -3.07
C LYS A 71 -8.53 25.10 -1.77
N SER A 72 -7.64 26.07 -1.86
CA SER A 72 -7.33 26.96 -0.74
C SER A 72 -8.17 28.24 -0.84
N THR A 73 -8.41 28.85 0.31
CA THR A 73 -8.96 30.21 0.41
C THR A 73 -7.90 31.29 0.17
N SER A 74 -6.61 30.94 0.25
CA SER A 74 -5.51 31.87 -0.07
C SER A 74 -5.04 31.66 -1.51
N PRO A 75 -4.90 32.73 -2.33
CA PRO A 75 -4.36 32.61 -3.69
C PRO A 75 -2.89 32.19 -3.69
N THR A 76 -2.15 32.39 -2.59
CA THR A 76 -0.75 31.94 -2.47
C THR A 76 -0.65 30.44 -2.27
N ARG A 77 -1.68 29.78 -1.73
CA ARG A 77 -1.67 28.34 -1.40
C ARG A 77 -2.21 27.52 -2.56
N HIS A 78 -1.32 27.10 -3.46
CA HIS A 78 -1.67 26.39 -4.68
C HIS A 78 -1.04 24.99 -4.77
N LYS A 79 0.07 24.72 -4.06
CA LYS A 79 0.83 23.47 -4.13
C LYS A 79 0.26 22.35 -3.26
N THR A 80 0.44 21.10 -3.68
CA THR A 80 0.14 19.92 -2.85
C THR A 80 1.39 19.09 -2.61
N LEU A 81 1.63 18.71 -1.35
CA LEU A 81 2.71 17.81 -0.96
C LEU A 81 2.15 16.38 -0.81
N VAL A 82 2.71 15.41 -1.50
CA VAL A 82 2.38 13.99 -1.35
C VAL A 82 3.56 13.27 -0.70
N LEU A 83 3.34 12.67 0.46
CA LEU A 83 4.37 12.00 1.24
C LEU A 83 4.23 10.48 1.14
N ALA A 84 5.35 9.83 0.82
CA ALA A 84 5.47 8.37 0.87
C ALA A 84 6.79 7.95 1.52
N HIS A 85 6.82 6.74 2.08
CA HIS A 85 7.97 6.24 2.86
C HIS A 85 8.95 5.38 2.04
N ARG A 86 8.62 5.02 0.79
CA ARG A 86 9.48 4.24 -0.14
C ARG A 86 9.72 5.00 -1.44
N GLU A 87 10.91 4.81 -2.01
CA GLU A 87 11.27 5.45 -3.28
C GLU A 87 10.38 5.02 -4.45
N GLU A 88 9.97 3.76 -4.46
CA GLU A 88 9.09 3.17 -5.47
C GLU A 88 7.69 3.78 -5.39
N LEU A 89 7.16 3.98 -4.17
CA LEU A 89 5.86 4.64 -3.94
C LEU A 89 5.89 6.10 -4.41
N VAL A 90 6.97 6.83 -4.14
CA VAL A 90 7.14 8.22 -4.62
C VAL A 90 7.08 8.27 -6.15
N ASN A 91 7.82 7.41 -6.84
CA ASN A 91 7.82 7.37 -8.30
C ASN A 91 6.44 7.00 -8.86
N HIS A 92 5.81 5.97 -8.28
CA HIS A 92 4.51 5.48 -8.72
C HIS A 92 3.42 6.55 -8.52
N ALA A 93 3.38 7.21 -7.37
CA ALA A 93 2.46 8.30 -7.10
C ALA A 93 2.67 9.46 -8.08
N ALA A 94 3.92 9.91 -8.29
CA ALA A 94 4.22 10.98 -9.24
C ALA A 94 3.74 10.64 -10.66
N GLN A 95 4.00 9.41 -11.13
CA GLN A 95 3.52 8.99 -12.45
C GLN A 95 1.99 8.93 -12.55
N THR A 96 1.33 8.42 -11.51
CA THR A 96 -0.14 8.36 -11.46
C THR A 96 -0.75 9.76 -11.52
N ILE A 97 -0.20 10.71 -10.74
CA ILE A 97 -0.68 12.10 -10.71
C ILE A 97 -0.50 12.75 -12.07
N ARG A 98 0.66 12.58 -12.74
CA ARG A 98 0.89 13.10 -14.10
C ARG A 98 -0.09 12.54 -15.12
N ASN A 99 -0.36 11.24 -15.07
CA ASN A 99 -1.26 10.58 -16.02
C ASN A 99 -2.72 11.03 -15.85
N LEU A 100 -3.17 11.24 -14.62
CA LEU A 100 -4.53 11.71 -14.33
C LEU A 100 -4.69 13.22 -14.54
N ASN A 101 -3.64 13.98 -14.25
CA ASN A 101 -3.64 15.44 -14.28
C ASN A 101 -2.50 15.96 -15.18
N PRO A 102 -2.60 15.79 -16.51
CA PRO A 102 -1.54 16.18 -17.45
C PRO A 102 -1.24 17.69 -17.46
N HIS A 103 -2.13 18.49 -16.90
CA HIS A 103 -2.00 19.94 -16.77
C HIS A 103 -1.20 20.37 -15.52
N LEU A 104 -0.93 19.47 -14.57
CA LEU A 104 -0.15 19.77 -13.37
C LEU A 104 1.33 19.46 -13.57
N LYS A 105 2.20 20.36 -13.11
CA LYS A 105 3.63 20.13 -12.98
C LYS A 105 3.89 19.31 -11.72
N VAL A 106 4.42 18.10 -11.90
CA VAL A 106 4.65 17.15 -10.81
C VAL A 106 6.14 16.95 -10.58
N GLY A 107 6.63 17.54 -9.48
CA GLY A 107 7.99 17.42 -8.96
C GLY A 107 8.21 16.18 -8.11
N ILE A 108 9.46 15.72 -8.05
CA ILE A 108 9.88 14.63 -7.16
C ILE A 108 11.00 15.12 -6.24
N ASP A 109 10.79 14.96 -4.94
CA ASP A 109 11.77 15.30 -3.91
C ASP A 109 12.20 14.06 -3.14
N LYS A 110 13.25 13.38 -3.64
CA LYS A 110 13.88 12.24 -2.97
C LYS A 110 15.37 12.14 -3.29
N ALA A 111 16.18 11.62 -2.36
CA ALA A 111 17.60 11.35 -2.57
C ALA A 111 18.34 12.51 -3.27
N LYS A 112 18.82 12.31 -4.51
CA LYS A 112 19.51 13.35 -5.31
C LYS A 112 18.57 14.26 -6.13
N GLN A 113 17.33 13.87 -6.40
CA GLN A 113 16.33 14.68 -7.10
C GLN A 113 15.87 15.84 -6.21
N ARG A 114 15.32 16.92 -6.76
CA ARG A 114 14.77 18.06 -6.00
C ARG A 114 13.50 18.54 -6.69
N MET A 115 12.58 19.12 -5.93
CA MET A 115 11.46 19.87 -6.51
C MET A 115 11.95 21.16 -7.19
N SER A 116 11.11 21.71 -8.05
CA SER A 116 11.20 23.05 -8.62
C SER A 116 10.16 23.97 -8.00
N ASP A 117 10.45 25.27 -7.98
CA ASP A 117 9.55 26.29 -7.41
C ASP A 117 8.26 26.46 -8.24
N ASP A 118 8.21 25.97 -9.48
CA ASP A 118 7.03 25.99 -10.34
C ASP A 118 6.22 24.69 -10.33
N ASP A 119 6.57 23.70 -9.50
CA ASP A 119 5.80 22.45 -9.35
C ASP A 119 4.45 22.70 -8.66
N ASP A 120 3.34 22.26 -9.26
CA ASP A 120 2.01 22.29 -8.63
C ASP A 120 1.85 21.19 -7.57
N VAL A 121 2.52 20.06 -7.78
CA VAL A 121 2.49 18.91 -6.89
C VAL A 121 3.90 18.41 -6.64
N VAL A 122 4.26 18.24 -5.37
CA VAL A 122 5.56 17.72 -4.96
C VAL A 122 5.34 16.35 -4.34
N VAL A 123 5.89 15.30 -4.95
CA VAL A 123 5.88 13.96 -4.35
C VAL A 123 7.23 13.70 -3.70
N ALA A 124 7.23 13.53 -2.38
CA ALA A 124 8.44 13.52 -1.58
C ALA A 124 8.58 12.26 -0.72
N SER A 125 9.84 11.84 -0.55
CA SER A 125 10.18 10.80 0.41
C SER A 125 10.26 11.38 1.82
N VAL A 126 9.51 10.79 2.77
CA VAL A 126 9.50 11.24 4.17
C VAL A 126 10.92 11.24 4.75
N SER A 127 11.69 10.16 4.54
CA SER A 127 13.05 10.05 5.07
C SER A 127 13.98 11.12 4.52
N THR A 128 13.75 11.54 3.28
CA THR A 128 14.52 12.61 2.62
C THR A 128 14.22 13.98 3.22
N LEU A 129 12.94 14.29 3.49
CA LEU A 129 12.54 15.59 4.04
C LEU A 129 12.97 15.77 5.48
N VAL A 130 12.93 14.72 6.29
CA VAL A 130 13.26 14.81 7.72
C VAL A 130 14.74 14.70 8.03
N TYR A 131 15.54 14.26 7.05
CA TYR A 131 16.99 14.12 7.19
C TYR A 131 17.65 15.46 7.56
N ASN A 132 18.77 15.39 8.28
CA ASN A 132 19.55 16.55 8.73
C ASN A 132 18.69 17.66 9.35
N LYS A 133 17.90 17.30 10.37
CA LYS A 133 17.04 18.24 11.13
C LYS A 133 16.11 19.07 10.25
N LEU A 134 15.43 18.44 9.29
CA LEU A 134 14.48 19.09 8.37
C LEU A 134 15.09 20.12 7.40
N ALA A 135 16.42 20.19 7.25
CA ALA A 135 17.09 21.22 6.43
C ALA A 135 16.61 21.28 4.98
N ARG A 136 16.10 20.15 4.46
CA ARG A 136 15.52 20.08 3.11
C ARG A 136 14.09 20.59 3.06
N LEU A 137 13.27 20.19 4.04
CA LEU A 137 11.90 20.67 4.20
C LEU A 137 11.86 22.19 4.42
N GLN A 138 12.82 22.74 5.16
CA GLN A 138 12.93 24.18 5.45
C GLN A 138 13.11 25.06 4.20
N ARG A 139 13.39 24.47 3.03
CA ARG A 139 13.46 25.20 1.75
C ARG A 139 12.09 25.44 1.11
N TYR A 140 11.04 24.79 1.62
CA TYR A 140 9.71 24.89 1.06
C TYR A 140 9.05 26.14 1.66
N ASP A 141 8.42 26.99 0.87
CA ASP A 141 7.57 28.01 1.47
C ASP A 141 6.26 27.35 1.95
N LYS A 142 6.11 27.23 3.27
CA LYS A 142 4.90 26.64 3.88
C LYS A 142 3.61 27.36 3.49
N ASN A 143 3.68 28.63 3.05
CA ASN A 143 2.53 29.42 2.62
C ASN A 143 2.08 29.15 1.18
N GLU A 144 2.80 28.30 0.44
CA GLU A 144 2.42 27.87 -0.90
C GLU A 144 1.58 26.59 -0.91
N PHE A 145 1.61 25.81 0.18
CA PHE A 145 0.96 24.51 0.23
C PHE A 145 -0.48 24.62 0.73
N LYS A 146 -1.42 24.09 -0.05
CA LYS A 146 -2.83 23.97 0.32
C LYS A 146 -3.17 22.64 1.00
N ALA A 147 -2.39 21.59 0.72
CA ALA A 147 -2.67 20.27 1.22
C ALA A 147 -1.40 19.40 1.35
N ILE A 148 -1.45 18.47 2.30
CA ILE A 148 -0.48 17.42 2.52
C ILE A 148 -1.21 16.07 2.48
N ILE A 149 -0.83 15.21 1.54
CA ILE A 149 -1.38 13.87 1.36
C ILE A 149 -0.39 12.86 1.94
N LEU A 150 -0.88 11.95 2.77
CA LEU A 150 -0.09 10.98 3.50
C LEU A 150 -0.37 9.55 3.00
N ASP A 151 0.51 8.98 2.18
CA ASP A 151 0.36 7.61 1.69
C ASP A 151 0.97 6.58 2.64
N GLU A 152 0.21 5.50 2.89
CA GLU A 152 0.46 4.51 3.94
C GLU A 152 0.76 5.15 5.29
N CYS A 153 -0.13 6.07 5.71
CA CYS A 153 0.03 6.86 6.92
C CYS A 153 0.11 6.02 8.21
N HIS A 154 -0.18 4.71 8.19
CA HIS A 154 0.04 3.83 9.34
C HIS A 154 1.51 3.50 9.62
N HIS A 155 2.38 3.59 8.61
CA HIS A 155 3.84 3.55 8.78
C HIS A 155 4.40 4.84 9.35
N ALA A 156 3.57 5.88 9.38
CA ALA A 156 3.93 7.15 9.97
C ALA A 156 4.11 6.97 11.47
N VAL A 157 5.35 6.70 11.85
CA VAL A 157 5.87 7.05 13.16
C VAL A 157 5.39 8.47 13.43
N ALA A 158 4.46 8.60 14.38
CA ALA A 158 3.80 9.86 14.67
C ALA A 158 4.83 11.00 14.87
N THR A 159 6.05 10.71 15.31
CA THR A 159 7.10 11.74 15.47
C THR A 159 7.72 12.26 14.18
N THR A 160 7.80 11.46 13.12
CA THR A 160 8.50 11.85 11.88
C THR A 160 7.59 12.64 10.95
N TRP A 161 6.34 12.18 10.82
CA TRP A 161 5.36 12.85 9.98
C TRP A 161 4.79 14.09 10.66
N ASN A 162 4.59 14.07 11.99
CA ASN A 162 4.19 15.27 12.72
C ASN A 162 5.21 16.39 12.53
N LYS A 163 6.53 16.12 12.50
CA LYS A 163 7.53 17.16 12.18
C LYS A 163 7.28 17.87 10.85
N ILE A 164 6.80 17.12 9.84
CA ILE A 164 6.48 17.69 8.54
C ILE A 164 5.16 18.47 8.63
N ILE A 165 4.12 17.89 9.21
CA ILE A 165 2.79 18.52 9.36
C ILE A 165 2.89 19.80 10.21
N ASP A 166 3.65 19.76 11.32
CA ASP A 166 3.94 20.87 12.21
C ASP A 166 4.67 22.00 11.48
N TYR A 167 5.61 21.70 10.58
CA TYR A 167 6.30 22.72 9.78
C TYR A 167 5.32 23.53 8.92
N PHE A 168 4.25 22.91 8.44
CA PHE A 168 3.19 23.56 7.67
C PHE A 168 2.05 24.13 8.54
N ASP A 169 2.22 24.16 9.86
CA ASP A 169 1.19 24.56 10.83
C ASP A 169 -0.14 23.79 10.64
N ALA A 170 -0.04 22.49 10.30
CA ALA A 170 -1.18 21.66 9.90
C ALA A 170 -1.67 20.70 11.00
N THR A 171 -1.33 20.98 12.26
CA THR A 171 -1.70 20.15 13.43
C THR A 171 -2.86 20.69 14.26
N THR A 172 -3.35 21.90 13.97
CA THR A 172 -4.52 22.48 14.66
C THR A 172 -5.77 22.53 13.76
N PRO A 173 -6.99 22.52 14.34
CA PRO A 173 -8.23 22.62 13.57
C PRO A 173 -8.36 23.89 12.72
N GLU A 174 -7.71 24.99 13.14
CA GLU A 174 -7.75 26.29 12.46
C GLU A 174 -6.79 26.37 11.27
N SER A 175 -6.00 25.32 11.02
CA SER A 175 -5.02 25.33 9.95
C SER A 175 -5.67 25.57 8.57
N PRO A 176 -5.05 26.41 7.72
CA PRO A 176 -5.48 26.59 6.35
C PRO A 176 -5.04 25.42 5.43
N VAL A 177 -4.29 24.45 5.95
CA VAL A 177 -3.72 23.33 5.20
C VAL A 177 -4.53 22.06 5.47
N TYR A 178 -4.97 21.39 4.41
CA TYR A 178 -5.63 20.09 4.53
C TYR A 178 -4.60 18.97 4.72
N VAL A 179 -4.90 18.01 5.60
CA VAL A 179 -4.08 16.80 5.78
C VAL A 179 -4.94 15.58 5.44
N LEU A 180 -4.59 14.86 4.38
CA LEU A 180 -5.37 13.73 3.88
C LEU A 180 -4.57 12.44 3.99
N GLY A 181 -4.96 11.55 4.90
CA GLY A 181 -4.31 10.26 5.12
C GLY A 181 -4.94 9.13 4.33
N PHE A 182 -4.11 8.30 3.71
CA PHE A 182 -4.51 7.12 2.98
C PHE A 182 -3.78 5.90 3.55
N THR A 183 -4.54 4.88 3.92
CA THR A 183 -3.97 3.67 4.54
C THR A 183 -4.84 2.45 4.30
N ALA A 184 -4.24 1.25 4.36
CA ALA A 184 -5.01 0.00 4.41
C ALA A 184 -5.56 -0.32 5.82
N THR A 185 -5.01 0.30 6.86
CA THR A 185 -5.37 0.05 8.27
C THR A 185 -5.16 1.29 9.15
N MET A 186 -5.98 1.44 10.18
CA MET A 186 -5.83 2.49 11.21
C MET A 186 -5.24 1.96 12.53
N GLU A 187 -4.88 0.68 12.56
CA GLU A 187 -4.11 0.07 13.65
C GLU A 187 -2.62 0.35 13.45
N ARG A 188 -1.96 0.88 14.49
CA ARG A 188 -0.50 1.00 14.51
C ARG A 188 0.15 -0.37 14.78
N TYR A 189 1.42 -0.50 14.40
CA TYR A 189 2.23 -1.67 14.77
C TYR A 189 2.35 -1.89 16.29
N ASP A 190 2.23 -0.83 17.09
CA ASP A 190 2.18 -0.90 18.56
C ASP A 190 0.74 -0.99 19.12
N GLY A 191 -0.26 -1.27 18.27
CA GLY A 191 -1.66 -1.49 18.65
C GLY A 191 -2.47 -0.23 18.98
N LYS A 192 -1.89 0.97 18.85
CA LYS A 192 -2.59 2.24 19.13
C LYS A 192 -3.34 2.76 17.89
N PRO A 193 -4.45 3.50 18.05
CA PRO A 193 -5.15 4.12 16.93
C PRO A 193 -4.38 5.34 16.35
N LEU A 194 -4.49 5.55 15.04
CA LEU A 194 -3.96 6.73 14.32
C LEU A 194 -4.70 8.05 14.61
N GLY A 195 -5.76 8.02 15.40
CA GLY A 195 -6.68 9.14 15.67
C GLY A 195 -6.07 10.38 16.34
N VAL A 196 -4.77 10.42 16.60
CA VAL A 196 -4.08 11.62 17.10
C VAL A 196 -3.76 12.61 15.98
N VAL A 197 -3.58 12.13 14.74
CA VAL A 197 -3.20 12.96 13.59
C VAL A 197 -4.42 13.41 12.77
N PHE A 198 -5.49 12.61 12.76
CA PHE A 198 -6.68 12.85 11.93
C PHE A 198 -7.90 13.14 12.80
N ASP A 199 -8.70 14.12 12.38
CA ASP A 199 -9.94 14.52 13.04
C ASP A 199 -11.06 13.50 12.77
N LYS A 200 -11.10 12.91 11.56
CA LYS A 200 -12.18 12.00 11.14
C LYS A 200 -11.72 10.99 10.10
N ILE A 201 -12.16 9.74 10.25
CA ILE A 201 -12.18 8.77 9.14
C ILE A 201 -13.42 9.08 8.30
N VAL A 202 -13.21 9.60 7.09
CA VAL A 202 -14.31 10.06 6.22
C VAL A 202 -14.80 8.96 5.28
N PHE A 203 -13.98 7.95 5.04
CA PHE A 203 -14.34 6.80 4.23
C PHE A 203 -13.55 5.57 4.70
N GLU A 204 -14.23 4.44 4.78
CA GLU A 204 -13.62 3.14 5.06
C GLU A 204 -14.21 2.08 4.13
N ARG A 205 -13.33 1.29 3.51
CA ARG A 205 -13.71 0.06 2.83
C ARG A 205 -12.63 -1.00 3.03
N ASN A 206 -12.92 -1.94 3.91
CA ASN A 206 -11.98 -2.97 4.31
C ASN A 206 -11.87 -4.10 3.26
N LEU A 207 -10.90 -4.98 3.45
CA LEU A 207 -10.60 -6.05 2.49
C LEU A 207 -11.79 -6.99 2.25
N VAL A 208 -12.51 -7.37 3.31
CA VAL A 208 -13.64 -8.31 3.25
C VAL A 208 -14.78 -7.73 2.42
N GLU A 209 -15.11 -6.46 2.61
CA GLU A 209 -16.13 -5.75 1.84
C GLU A 209 -15.75 -5.65 0.36
N MET A 210 -14.49 -5.36 0.05
CA MET A 210 -14.02 -5.24 -1.33
C MET A 210 -14.04 -6.59 -2.07
N ILE A 211 -13.74 -7.70 -1.38
CA ILE A 211 -13.89 -9.06 -1.93
C ILE A 211 -15.37 -9.38 -2.17
N LYS A 212 -16.24 -9.16 -1.17
CA LYS A 212 -17.69 -9.42 -1.29
C LYS A 212 -18.33 -8.67 -2.45
N ASN A 213 -17.89 -7.44 -2.70
CA ASN A 213 -18.40 -6.59 -3.77
C ASN A 213 -17.68 -6.79 -5.12
N LYS A 214 -16.76 -7.76 -5.22
CA LYS A 214 -15.98 -8.08 -6.44
C LYS A 214 -15.10 -6.95 -6.96
N ASP A 215 -14.76 -5.97 -6.11
CA ASP A 215 -13.75 -4.95 -6.39
C ASP A 215 -12.31 -5.52 -6.32
N LEU A 216 -12.18 -6.62 -5.59
CA LEU A 216 -11.00 -7.47 -5.48
C LEU A 216 -11.36 -8.91 -5.86
N ALA A 217 -10.35 -9.68 -6.25
CA ALA A 217 -10.49 -11.10 -6.54
C ALA A 217 -10.90 -11.88 -5.28
N ASP A 218 -11.59 -13.00 -5.49
CA ASP A 218 -11.89 -13.92 -4.39
C ASP A 218 -10.61 -14.50 -3.77
N ILE A 219 -10.71 -15.00 -2.54
CA ILE A 219 -9.58 -15.56 -1.79
C ILE A 219 -9.85 -17.01 -1.40
N LYS A 220 -8.83 -17.86 -1.49
CA LYS A 220 -8.81 -19.23 -0.94
C LYS A 220 -7.59 -19.43 -0.08
N PHE A 221 -7.65 -20.40 0.83
CA PHE A 221 -6.56 -20.66 1.77
C PHE A 221 -6.12 -22.13 1.74
N SER A 222 -4.83 -22.35 1.98
CA SER A 222 -4.28 -23.63 2.39
C SER A 222 -3.17 -23.41 3.40
N THR A 223 -3.03 -24.34 4.32
CA THR A 223 -1.99 -24.28 5.35
C THR A 223 -1.01 -25.41 5.12
N ILE A 224 0.28 -25.10 5.24
CA ILE A 224 1.35 -26.08 5.34
C ILE A 224 1.68 -26.18 6.84
N GLU A 225 1.33 -27.33 7.42
CA GLU A 225 1.71 -27.65 8.79
C GLU A 225 3.18 -28.04 8.81
N LEU A 226 3.94 -27.37 9.68
CA LEU A 226 5.36 -27.64 9.93
C LEU A 226 5.52 -28.09 11.37
N ASP A 227 6.46 -29.00 11.61
CA ASP A 227 6.86 -29.41 12.96
C ASP A 227 7.82 -28.38 13.57
N VAL A 228 7.32 -27.16 13.75
CA VAL A 228 8.07 -26.02 14.31
C VAL A 228 7.24 -25.36 15.40
N ASP A 229 7.78 -25.34 16.62
CA ASP A 229 7.13 -24.67 17.74
C ASP A 229 7.32 -23.15 17.66
N LEU A 230 6.36 -22.46 17.05
CA LEU A 230 6.35 -21.00 16.99
C LEU A 230 6.28 -20.34 18.37
N LYS A 231 5.82 -21.03 19.43
CA LYS A 231 5.77 -20.46 20.79
C LYS A 231 7.15 -20.30 21.41
N ALA A 232 8.13 -21.07 20.95
CA ALA A 232 9.51 -20.98 21.40
C ALA A 232 10.30 -19.85 20.72
N ILE A 233 9.72 -19.21 19.69
CA ILE A 233 10.36 -18.13 18.94
C ILE A 233 10.23 -16.83 19.72
N LYS A 234 11.35 -16.12 19.85
CA LYS A 234 11.40 -14.81 20.51
C LYS A 234 10.49 -13.80 19.81
N GLU A 235 9.93 -12.88 20.58
CA GLU A 235 9.12 -11.79 20.05
C GLU A 235 9.88 -10.46 20.09
N SER A 236 9.62 -9.62 19.11
CA SER A 236 10.15 -8.26 18.99
C SER A 236 9.08 -7.35 18.40
N ASN A 237 8.77 -6.23 19.07
CA ASN A 237 7.76 -5.26 18.64
C ASN A 237 6.37 -5.88 18.31
N ASN A 238 5.88 -6.78 19.16
CA ASN A 238 4.62 -7.52 18.98
C ASN A 238 4.56 -8.42 17.71
N ASP A 239 5.70 -8.73 17.10
CA ASP A 239 5.83 -9.73 16.04
C ASP A 239 6.95 -10.73 16.40
N PHE A 240 7.15 -11.77 15.58
CA PHE A 240 8.28 -12.67 15.75
C PHE A 240 9.61 -11.97 15.45
N ASP A 241 10.62 -12.23 16.27
CA ASP A 241 11.99 -11.84 16.00
C ASP A 241 12.48 -12.52 14.71
N THR A 242 13.01 -11.71 13.78
CA THR A 242 13.28 -12.16 12.41
C THR A 242 14.41 -13.20 12.35
N GLU A 243 15.46 -13.02 13.16
CA GLU A 243 16.59 -13.97 13.19
C GLU A 243 16.18 -15.28 13.85
N SER A 244 15.54 -15.21 15.02
CA SER A 244 15.04 -16.41 15.71
C SER A 244 14.05 -17.22 14.84
N LEU A 245 13.22 -16.54 14.05
CA LEU A 245 12.29 -17.17 13.11
C LEU A 245 13.03 -17.81 11.91
N ALA A 246 14.05 -17.15 11.39
CA ALA A 246 14.87 -17.67 10.29
C ALA A 246 15.65 -18.92 10.71
N ASP A 247 16.22 -18.93 11.93
CA ASP A 247 16.93 -20.09 12.48
C ASP A 247 16.04 -21.35 12.53
N ALA A 248 14.78 -21.18 12.92
CA ALA A 248 13.81 -22.27 12.99
C ALA A 248 13.36 -22.78 11.61
N LEU A 249 13.27 -21.88 10.61
CA LEU A 249 12.61 -22.17 9.33
C LEU A 249 13.56 -22.37 8.14
N THR A 250 14.86 -22.08 8.29
CA THR A 250 15.85 -22.18 7.19
C THR A 250 16.63 -23.50 7.19
N SER A 251 16.30 -24.44 8.09
CA SER A 251 16.91 -25.77 8.06
C SER A 251 16.65 -26.49 6.73
N SER A 252 17.61 -27.26 6.23
CA SER A 252 17.47 -28.01 4.97
C SER A 252 16.23 -28.92 4.97
N HIS A 253 15.89 -29.48 6.14
CA HIS A 253 14.71 -30.32 6.29
C HIS A 253 13.42 -29.51 6.14
N THR A 254 13.29 -28.39 6.86
CA THR A 254 12.12 -27.50 6.79
C THR A 254 11.93 -26.93 5.38
N ILE A 255 13.01 -26.44 4.76
CA ILE A 255 12.98 -25.88 3.40
C ILE A 255 12.51 -26.92 2.38
N LEU A 256 13.03 -28.16 2.47
CA LEU A 256 12.61 -29.25 1.58
C LEU A 256 11.14 -29.60 1.79
N GLN A 257 10.68 -29.74 3.05
CA GLN A 257 9.29 -30.00 3.35
C GLN A 257 8.37 -28.92 2.77
N VAL A 258 8.71 -27.66 2.99
CA VAL A 258 7.99 -26.49 2.47
C VAL A 258 7.94 -26.49 0.94
N ALA A 259 9.08 -26.71 0.28
CA ALA A 259 9.16 -26.70 -1.18
C ALA A 259 8.33 -27.83 -1.81
N LEU A 260 8.37 -29.04 -1.23
CA LEU A 260 7.56 -30.18 -1.67
C LEU A 260 6.07 -29.96 -1.43
N ALA A 261 5.69 -29.40 -0.28
CA ALA A 261 4.30 -29.06 0.02
C ALA A 261 3.76 -28.00 -0.95
N TYR A 262 4.54 -26.93 -1.20
CA TYR A 262 4.22 -25.93 -2.20
C TYR A 262 4.07 -26.53 -3.60
N LYS A 263 4.99 -27.41 -4.03
CA LYS A 263 4.93 -28.10 -5.33
C LYS A 263 3.60 -28.86 -5.50
N ARG A 264 3.19 -29.64 -4.49
CA ARG A 264 1.92 -30.38 -4.50
C ARG A 264 0.71 -29.45 -4.61
N LEU A 265 0.70 -28.34 -3.85
CA LEU A 265 -0.38 -27.34 -3.92
C LEU A 265 -0.41 -26.67 -5.29
N ARG A 266 0.75 -26.31 -5.84
CA ARG A 266 0.88 -25.73 -7.18
C ARG A 266 0.34 -26.66 -8.26
N GLU A 267 0.65 -27.95 -8.21
CA GLU A 267 0.13 -28.94 -9.16
C GLU A 267 -1.39 -29.12 -9.01
N LYS A 268 -1.87 -29.25 -7.76
CA LYS A 268 -3.30 -29.44 -7.45
C LYS A 268 -4.17 -28.27 -7.90
N PHE A 269 -3.72 -27.04 -7.69
CA PHE A 269 -4.49 -25.83 -7.95
C PHE A 269 -4.02 -25.05 -9.19
N ASN A 270 -2.99 -25.55 -9.87
CA ASN A 270 -2.45 -25.02 -11.11
C ASN A 270 -1.97 -23.55 -11.05
N PHE A 271 -1.30 -23.16 -9.96
CA PHE A 271 -0.81 -21.78 -9.78
C PHE A 271 0.17 -21.38 -10.88
N LYS A 272 -0.06 -20.22 -11.50
CA LYS A 272 0.76 -19.69 -12.59
C LYS A 272 1.79 -18.67 -12.11
N SER A 273 1.43 -17.83 -11.15
CA SER A 273 2.27 -16.74 -10.68
C SER A 273 2.16 -16.62 -9.15
N THR A 274 3.13 -17.21 -8.45
CA THR A 274 3.20 -17.16 -6.99
C THR A 274 4.19 -16.11 -6.51
N LEU A 275 3.74 -15.21 -5.63
CA LEU A 275 4.63 -14.32 -4.88
C LEU A 275 4.89 -14.90 -3.49
N VAL A 276 6.16 -15.10 -3.13
CA VAL A 276 6.57 -15.66 -1.83
C VAL A 276 7.14 -14.55 -0.96
N PHE A 277 6.62 -14.43 0.27
CA PHE A 277 7.14 -13.52 1.30
C PHE A 277 8.06 -14.29 2.24
N CYS A 278 9.37 -14.05 2.14
CA CYS A 278 10.39 -14.72 2.93
C CYS A 278 10.77 -13.90 4.18
N ILE A 279 11.34 -14.58 5.17
CA ILE A 279 11.74 -14.01 6.47
C ILE A 279 12.90 -13.02 6.31
N ASN A 280 14.05 -13.50 5.83
CA ASN A 280 15.26 -12.73 5.57
C ASN A 280 15.90 -13.17 4.23
N ILE A 281 17.03 -12.55 3.87
CA ILE A 281 17.73 -12.81 2.60
C ILE A 281 18.18 -14.26 2.48
N ASP A 282 18.65 -14.86 3.58
CA ASP A 282 19.14 -16.24 3.58
C ASP A 282 17.99 -17.24 3.32
N HIS A 283 16.91 -17.15 4.09
CA HIS A 283 15.70 -17.94 3.87
C HIS A 283 15.17 -17.80 2.43
N CYS A 284 15.17 -16.58 1.89
CA CYS A 284 14.73 -16.29 0.53
C CYS A 284 15.58 -17.00 -0.53
N ARG A 285 16.90 -16.97 -0.39
CA ARG A 285 17.84 -17.63 -1.30
C ARG A 285 17.73 -19.15 -1.19
N THR A 286 17.73 -19.68 0.02
CA THR A 286 17.68 -21.11 0.29
C THR A 286 16.37 -21.72 -0.20
N LEU A 287 15.22 -21.08 0.07
CA LEU A 287 13.93 -21.53 -0.45
C LEU A 287 13.85 -21.44 -1.98
N CYS A 288 14.33 -20.35 -2.58
CA CYS A 288 14.35 -20.21 -4.04
C CYS A 288 15.19 -21.30 -4.70
N ALA A 289 16.39 -21.57 -4.16
CA ALA A 289 17.27 -22.62 -4.66
C ALA A 289 16.63 -24.01 -4.53
N GLU A 290 15.93 -24.29 -3.43
CA GLU A 290 15.22 -25.57 -3.28
C GLU A 290 14.06 -25.70 -4.27
N LEU A 291 13.25 -24.65 -4.46
CA LEU A 291 12.20 -24.64 -5.48
C LEU A 291 12.75 -24.92 -6.89
N GLN A 292 13.89 -24.33 -7.24
CA GLN A 292 14.59 -24.59 -8.50
C GLN A 292 15.03 -26.05 -8.63
N LYS A 293 15.61 -26.65 -7.58
CA LYS A 293 15.95 -28.09 -7.57
C LYS A 293 14.74 -28.99 -7.76
N GLN A 294 13.57 -28.57 -7.27
CA GLN A 294 12.30 -29.28 -7.47
C GLN A 294 11.70 -29.08 -8.88
N GLY A 295 12.40 -28.39 -9.77
CA GLY A 295 12.02 -28.16 -11.18
C GLY A 295 11.06 -26.97 -11.38
N ILE A 296 10.96 -26.06 -10.41
CA ILE A 296 10.08 -24.89 -10.49
C ILE A 296 10.89 -23.69 -10.95
N ASN A 297 10.43 -23.00 -12.00
CA ASN A 297 11.06 -21.74 -12.41
C ASN A 297 10.78 -20.64 -11.37
N ALA A 298 11.71 -20.50 -10.42
CA ALA A 298 11.67 -19.55 -9.34
C ALA A 298 12.84 -18.57 -9.44
N GLN A 299 12.61 -17.33 -9.07
CA GLN A 299 13.64 -16.30 -8.89
C GLN A 299 13.39 -15.52 -7.60
N TYR A 300 14.36 -14.72 -7.18
CA TYR A 300 14.22 -13.92 -5.98
C TYR A 300 14.67 -12.47 -6.17
N VAL A 301 14.04 -11.56 -5.40
CA VAL A 301 14.41 -10.15 -5.34
C VAL A 301 14.57 -9.73 -3.88
N THR A 302 15.69 -9.09 -3.56
CA THR A 302 15.97 -8.54 -2.23
C THR A 302 16.31 -7.05 -2.31
N GLY A 303 16.50 -6.41 -1.16
CA GLY A 303 17.03 -5.05 -1.09
C GLY A 303 18.42 -4.88 -1.73
N LEU A 304 19.18 -5.98 -1.90
CA LEU A 304 20.50 -6.00 -2.51
C LEU A 304 20.46 -6.17 -4.04
N THR A 305 19.34 -6.63 -4.59
CA THR A 305 19.17 -6.80 -6.05
C THR A 305 19.19 -5.42 -6.71
N ASN A 306 20.07 -5.26 -7.71
CA ASN A 306 20.27 -3.99 -8.38
C ASN A 306 19.02 -3.59 -9.21
N LYS A 307 18.90 -2.31 -9.58
CA LYS A 307 17.68 -1.78 -10.22
C LYS A 307 17.39 -2.40 -11.58
N THR A 308 18.42 -2.67 -12.39
CA THR A 308 18.28 -3.23 -13.74
C THR A 308 17.84 -4.68 -13.67
N GLU A 309 18.56 -5.50 -12.91
CA GLU A 309 18.24 -6.91 -12.66
C GLU A 309 16.83 -7.07 -12.04
N ARG A 310 16.48 -6.21 -11.08
CA ARG A 310 15.13 -6.21 -10.48
C ARG A 310 14.06 -5.95 -11.53
N ALA A 311 14.30 -5.03 -12.46
CA ALA A 311 13.33 -4.68 -13.50
C ALA A 311 13.14 -5.83 -14.50
N GLU A 312 14.22 -6.53 -14.87
CA GLU A 312 14.19 -7.72 -15.73
C GLU A 312 13.42 -8.86 -15.06
N ILE A 313 13.77 -9.24 -13.83
CA ILE A 313 13.06 -10.30 -13.07
C ILE A 313 11.57 -9.96 -12.92
N LEU A 314 11.23 -8.69 -12.69
CA LEU A 314 9.84 -8.26 -12.60
C LEU A 314 9.11 -8.35 -13.94
N ALA A 315 9.78 -8.07 -15.05
CA ALA A 315 9.20 -8.19 -16.39
C ALA A 315 8.89 -9.66 -16.70
N ASP A 316 9.84 -10.56 -16.45
CA ASP A 316 9.71 -12.00 -16.66
C ASP A 316 8.64 -12.63 -15.76
N PHE A 317 8.50 -12.13 -14.52
CA PHE A 317 7.42 -12.57 -13.63
C PHE A 317 6.04 -12.06 -14.07
N LYS A 318 5.97 -10.85 -14.65
CA LYS A 318 4.73 -10.29 -15.20
C LYS A 318 4.30 -10.97 -16.50
N SER A 319 5.25 -11.38 -17.34
CA SER A 319 4.98 -12.14 -18.57
C SER A 319 4.61 -13.60 -18.29
N GLY A 320 4.95 -14.12 -17.11
CA GLY A 320 4.71 -15.49 -16.71
C GLY A 320 5.84 -16.45 -17.07
N GLU A 321 6.98 -15.94 -17.53
CA GLU A 321 8.20 -16.72 -17.73
C GLU A 321 8.70 -17.26 -16.39
N ILE A 322 8.75 -16.40 -15.35
CA ILE A 322 9.01 -16.82 -13.97
C ILE A 322 7.67 -17.18 -13.31
N ALA A 323 7.59 -18.40 -12.76
CA ALA A 323 6.38 -18.88 -12.10
C ALA A 323 6.32 -18.49 -10.61
N VAL A 324 7.47 -18.35 -9.96
CA VAL A 324 7.57 -18.05 -8.53
C VAL A 324 8.58 -16.93 -8.28
N LEU A 325 8.15 -15.90 -7.58
CA LEU A 325 9.00 -14.78 -7.19
C LEU A 325 9.12 -14.71 -5.67
N CYS A 326 10.28 -15.06 -5.13
CA CYS A 326 10.60 -14.92 -3.72
C CYS A 326 11.06 -13.50 -3.40
N ASN A 327 10.61 -12.94 -2.28
CA ASN A 327 11.01 -11.60 -1.88
C ASN A 327 11.14 -11.41 -0.38
N VAL A 328 11.96 -10.43 0.00
CA VAL A 328 12.14 -9.98 1.39
C VAL A 328 11.93 -8.49 1.45
N SER A 329 10.78 -8.05 1.97
CA SER A 329 10.49 -6.62 2.21
C SER A 329 10.59 -5.71 0.97
N VAL A 330 10.49 -6.28 -0.23
CA VAL A 330 10.52 -5.52 -1.50
C VAL A 330 9.11 -5.34 -2.04
N PHE A 331 8.32 -6.42 -2.07
CA PHE A 331 6.98 -6.42 -2.66
C PHE A 331 5.85 -6.43 -1.63
N THR A 332 6.18 -6.17 -0.37
CA THR A 332 5.17 -5.85 0.65
C THR A 332 4.41 -4.59 0.28
N GLU A 333 5.06 -3.65 -0.43
CA GLU A 333 4.52 -2.33 -0.77
C GLU A 333 4.81 -1.84 -2.19
N GLY A 334 3.94 -0.96 -2.70
CA GLY A 334 4.19 -0.13 -3.89
C GLY A 334 4.36 -0.81 -5.25
N THR A 335 4.17 -2.12 -5.37
CA THR A 335 4.35 -2.83 -6.65
C THR A 335 3.03 -3.31 -7.22
N ASP A 336 2.80 -3.03 -8.50
CA ASP A 336 1.61 -3.43 -9.25
C ASP A 336 1.89 -4.66 -10.13
N ILE A 337 1.33 -5.80 -9.72
CA ILE A 337 1.53 -7.12 -10.33
C ILE A 337 0.17 -7.88 -10.29
N PRO A 338 -0.78 -7.52 -11.16
CA PRO A 338 -2.14 -8.08 -11.11
C PRO A 338 -2.20 -9.57 -11.44
N ASN A 339 -1.22 -10.11 -12.19
CA ASN A 339 -1.19 -11.52 -12.60
C ASN A 339 -0.95 -12.53 -11.47
N ILE A 340 -0.57 -12.08 -10.26
CA ILE A 340 -0.39 -12.96 -9.09
C ILE A 340 -1.70 -13.68 -8.77
N ASP A 341 -1.70 -15.02 -8.89
CA ASP A 341 -2.84 -15.90 -8.57
C ASP A 341 -2.62 -16.71 -7.29
N SER A 342 -1.41 -16.66 -6.72
CA SER A 342 -1.07 -17.33 -5.48
C SER A 342 -0.09 -16.49 -4.65
N LEU A 343 -0.30 -16.50 -3.34
CA LEU A 343 0.59 -15.88 -2.36
C LEU A 343 1.08 -16.97 -1.43
N PHE A 344 2.39 -17.03 -1.24
CA PHE A 344 2.98 -17.91 -0.25
C PHE A 344 3.59 -17.08 0.88
N LEU A 345 2.93 -17.10 2.03
CA LEU A 345 3.35 -16.45 3.27
C LEU A 345 4.45 -17.27 3.96
N GLY A 346 5.64 -17.31 3.36
CA GLY A 346 6.84 -17.98 3.89
C GLY A 346 7.44 -17.34 5.15
N ARG A 347 6.75 -16.38 5.77
CA ARG A 347 7.13 -15.69 7.00
C ARG A 347 5.89 -15.62 7.91
N PRO A 348 5.82 -16.47 8.95
CA PRO A 348 4.83 -16.30 10.01
C PRO A 348 4.88 -14.88 10.59
N THR A 349 3.72 -14.27 10.84
CA THR A 349 3.63 -12.95 11.46
C THR A 349 2.44 -12.84 12.40
N LYS A 350 2.60 -12.11 13.50
CA LYS A 350 1.51 -11.68 14.39
C LYS A 350 0.94 -10.32 14.00
N SER A 351 1.58 -9.62 13.06
CA SER A 351 1.15 -8.31 12.59
C SER A 351 0.00 -8.42 11.60
N ARG A 352 -1.22 -8.15 12.07
CA ARG A 352 -2.42 -8.03 11.22
C ARG A 352 -2.24 -7.03 10.07
N PRO A 353 -1.67 -5.81 10.29
CA PRO A 353 -1.33 -4.89 9.20
C PRO A 353 -0.47 -5.52 8.09
N LEU A 354 0.63 -6.18 8.47
CA LEU A 354 1.55 -6.80 7.52
C LEU A 354 0.86 -7.94 6.75
N LEU A 355 0.09 -8.77 7.45
CA LEU A 355 -0.67 -9.86 6.84
C LEU A 355 -1.67 -9.34 5.78
N VAL A 356 -2.47 -8.32 6.13
CA VAL A 356 -3.44 -7.70 5.22
C VAL A 356 -2.73 -7.07 4.01
N GLN A 357 -1.56 -6.46 4.19
CA GLN A 357 -0.75 -5.94 3.09
C GLN A 357 -0.27 -7.04 2.16
N MET A 358 0.30 -8.13 2.71
CA MET A 358 0.78 -9.27 1.92
C MET A 358 -0.36 -9.88 1.11
N ILE A 359 -1.48 -10.19 1.78
CA ILE A 359 -2.68 -10.76 1.14
C ILE A 359 -3.22 -9.83 0.05
N GLY A 360 -3.31 -8.53 0.33
CA GLY A 360 -3.83 -7.56 -0.64
C GLY A 360 -3.01 -7.44 -1.94
N ARG A 361 -1.76 -7.92 -1.99
CA ARG A 361 -0.95 -7.93 -3.22
C ARG A 361 -1.51 -8.88 -4.29
N GLY A 362 -2.08 -10.00 -3.86
CA GLY A 362 -2.64 -11.02 -4.75
C GLY A 362 -4.09 -10.78 -5.15
N LEU A 363 -4.80 -9.85 -4.49
CA LEU A 363 -6.24 -9.67 -4.65
C LEU A 363 -6.65 -8.66 -5.73
N ARG A 364 -5.71 -8.05 -6.44
CA ARG A 364 -6.04 -7.20 -7.60
C ARG A 364 -6.75 -8.01 -8.69
N LEU A 365 -7.73 -7.44 -9.37
CA LEU A 365 -8.39 -8.12 -10.49
C LEU A 365 -7.43 -8.31 -11.68
N HIS A 366 -7.58 -9.42 -12.39
CA HIS A 366 -6.84 -9.74 -13.61
C HIS A 366 -7.65 -10.71 -14.46
N GLU A 367 -7.68 -10.52 -15.78
CA GLU A 367 -8.57 -11.27 -16.70
C GLU A 367 -8.39 -12.79 -16.59
N LYS A 368 -7.16 -13.25 -16.38
CA LYS A 368 -6.82 -14.68 -16.27
C LYS A 368 -6.95 -15.23 -14.83
N LYS A 369 -7.47 -14.44 -13.89
CA LYS A 369 -7.53 -14.77 -12.46
C LYS A 369 -8.95 -14.72 -11.92
N THR A 370 -9.44 -15.85 -11.42
CA THR A 370 -10.74 -15.93 -10.75
C THR A 370 -10.64 -15.69 -9.25
N HIS A 371 -9.54 -16.10 -8.63
CA HIS A 371 -9.26 -15.95 -7.21
C HIS A 371 -7.74 -15.91 -6.97
N CYS A 372 -7.34 -15.42 -5.81
CA CYS A 372 -5.99 -15.57 -5.28
C CYS A 372 -5.98 -16.68 -4.23
N HIS A 373 -5.03 -17.61 -4.33
CA HIS A 373 -4.83 -18.65 -3.32
C HIS A 373 -3.72 -18.25 -2.35
N VAL A 374 -4.01 -18.20 -1.06
CA VAL A 374 -3.03 -17.91 -0.01
C VAL A 374 -2.57 -19.20 0.64
N ILE A 375 -1.27 -19.42 0.65
CA ILE A 375 -0.59 -20.53 1.30
C ILE A 375 0.11 -19.97 2.53
N ASP A 376 -0.25 -20.46 3.70
CA ASP A 376 0.33 -20.04 4.98
C ASP A 376 1.18 -21.18 5.56
N ILE A 377 2.40 -20.87 6.03
CA ILE A 377 3.23 -21.84 6.77
C ILE A 377 3.05 -21.61 8.26
N ALA A 378 2.68 -22.68 8.97
CA ALA A 378 2.21 -22.65 10.34
C ALA A 378 0.90 -21.88 10.51
N SER A 379 -0.03 -22.45 11.30
CA SER A 379 -1.38 -21.95 11.53
C SER A 379 -1.44 -20.61 12.28
N THR A 380 -0.76 -19.57 11.75
CA THR A 380 -0.80 -18.20 12.25
C THR A 380 -2.23 -17.65 12.24
N MET A 381 -3.12 -18.25 11.44
CA MET A 381 -4.57 -18.00 11.44
C MET A 381 -5.31 -18.29 12.76
N SER A 382 -4.66 -18.81 13.81
CA SER A 382 -5.23 -18.74 15.17
C SER A 382 -5.36 -17.30 15.68
N THR A 383 -4.69 -16.33 15.03
CA THR A 383 -4.98 -14.90 15.15
C THR A 383 -5.91 -14.48 13.99
N GLY A 384 -7.20 -14.31 14.29
CA GLY A 384 -8.25 -14.11 13.28
C GLY A 384 -8.00 -12.96 12.30
N ILE A 385 -8.28 -13.22 11.01
CA ILE A 385 -8.50 -12.18 9.98
C ILE A 385 -9.89 -11.57 10.19
#